data_AF-A0A5F8H2H1-F1
#
_entry.id   AF-A0A5F8H2H1-F1
#
_cell.length_a   1.000
_cell.length_b   1.000
_cell.length_c   1.000
_cell.angle_alpha   90.00
_cell.angle_beta   90.00
_cell.angle_gamma   90.00
#
_symmetry.space_group_name_H-M   'P 1'
#
loop_
_entity.id
_entity.type
_entity.pdbx_description
1 polymer ?
#
loop_
_entity_poly.entity_id
_entity_poly.type
_entity_poly.pdbx_seq_one_letter_code
_entity_poly.pdbx_strand_id
1 'polypeptide(L)'
;CIYFFKPLSSVLESILQECPDIVPRSSWGAQDTDCSKLPGPAKYVVIIHTGGRNCNETEECQIALRYIQSYHIEKMKFCDIAYNFLVGEDGKAYEGVGWDTEGAHTYGYNDIGLGIAFMDNPPNDAALKAAQDLIQCSVDKGYLDPDYLLVGHSDVVNTLSPAQALYDQIKTCPHFKH
;
A
#
# COMPACT_ATOMS: atom_id res chain seq x y z
N CYS A 1 13.41 -5.66 2.19
CA CYS A 1 12.61 -6.58 3.02
C CYS A 1 13.42 -7.05 4.23
N ILE A 2 13.70 -6.14 5.18
CA ILE A 2 14.26 -6.57 6.46
C ILE A 2 13.17 -7.43 7.12
N TYR A 3 13.55 -8.68 7.44
CA TYR A 3 12.81 -9.82 8.02
C TYR A 3 12.80 -11.12 7.19
N PHE A 4 13.30 -11.16 5.94
CA PHE A 4 13.41 -12.45 5.21
C PHE A 4 14.43 -13.46 5.78
N PHE A 5 15.22 -13.11 6.81
CA PHE A 5 16.11 -14.06 7.48
C PHE A 5 16.21 -13.80 8.99
N LYS A 6 15.28 -14.37 9.76
CA LYS A 6 15.70 -15.06 10.99
C LYS A 6 15.58 -16.56 10.73
N PRO A 7 16.68 -17.31 10.65
CA PRO A 7 16.59 -18.76 10.66
C PRO A 7 16.39 -19.16 12.12
N LEU A 8 15.23 -19.71 12.48
CA LEU A 8 15.07 -20.54 13.68
C LEU A 8 13.72 -21.27 13.60
N SER A 9 13.78 -22.51 13.09
CA SER A 9 12.96 -23.65 13.49
C SER A 9 11.47 -23.39 13.84
N SER A 10 10.59 -23.43 12.83
CA SER A 10 9.56 -24.47 12.77
C SER A 10 8.82 -24.39 11.44
N VAL A 11 8.66 -25.54 10.80
CA VAL A 11 7.84 -25.75 9.59
C VAL A 11 6.33 -25.63 9.91
N LEU A 12 5.97 -24.97 11.03
CA LEU A 12 4.64 -24.97 11.63
C LEU A 12 3.95 -23.60 11.62
N GLU A 13 4.66 -22.48 11.42
CA GLU A 13 4.03 -21.15 11.32
C GLU A 13 3.52 -20.82 9.91
N SER A 14 3.96 -21.53 8.86
CA SER A 14 3.63 -21.20 7.47
C SER A 14 2.25 -21.68 6.99
N ILE A 15 1.32 -21.98 7.91
CA ILE A 15 0.00 -22.53 7.54
C ILE A 15 -1.14 -21.57 7.91
N LEU A 16 -0.88 -20.49 8.65
CA LEU A 16 -1.87 -19.47 9.04
C LEU A 16 -1.22 -18.09 9.22
N GLN A 17 -0.48 -17.57 8.21
CA GLN A 17 -0.26 -16.12 8.18
C GLN A 17 -1.62 -15.50 7.81
N GLU A 18 -2.46 -15.26 8.81
CA GLU A 18 -3.71 -14.52 8.60
C GLU A 18 -3.35 -13.16 8.00
N CYS A 19 -4.12 -12.75 6.99
CA CYS A 19 -4.06 -11.41 6.44
C CYS A 19 -3.98 -10.37 7.57
N PRO A 20 -3.19 -9.30 7.42
CA PRO A 20 -3.16 -8.26 8.44
C PRO A 20 -4.58 -7.72 8.64
N ASP A 21 -4.86 -7.25 9.86
CA ASP A 21 -6.13 -6.57 10.14
C ASP A 21 -6.15 -5.24 9.37
N ILE A 22 -6.69 -5.30 8.14
CA ILE A 22 -6.84 -4.14 7.27
C ILE A 22 -8.00 -3.31 7.82
N VAL A 23 -7.70 -2.07 8.20
CA VAL A 23 -8.70 -1.13 8.68
C VAL A 23 -9.63 -0.78 7.51
N PRO A 24 -10.91 -1.20 7.55
CA PRO A 24 -11.80 -1.02 6.42
C PRO A 24 -12.21 0.44 6.28
N ARG A 25 -12.67 0.81 5.08
CA ARG A 25 -13.16 2.16 4.75
C ARG A 25 -14.15 2.74 5.75
N SER A 26 -15.08 1.90 6.23
CA SER A 26 -16.09 2.30 7.22
C SER A 26 -15.50 2.72 8.57
N SER A 27 -14.34 2.17 8.96
CA SER A 27 -13.73 2.43 10.26
C SER A 27 -13.03 3.78 10.33
N TRP A 28 -12.59 4.33 9.19
CA TRP A 28 -11.95 5.65 9.14
C TRP A 28 -12.86 6.74 8.57
N GLY A 29 -14.12 6.40 8.24
CA GLY A 29 -15.12 7.35 7.76
C GLY A 29 -14.91 7.77 6.31
N ALA A 30 -14.53 6.82 5.46
CA ALA A 30 -14.38 7.06 4.03
C ALA A 30 -15.69 7.52 3.38
N GLN A 31 -15.59 8.46 2.44
CA GLN A 31 -16.65 8.73 1.48
C GLN A 31 -16.87 7.53 0.55
N ASP A 32 -18.02 7.44 -0.14
CA ASP A 32 -18.25 6.39 -1.13
C ASP A 32 -17.31 6.55 -2.34
N THR A 33 -17.03 5.45 -3.03
CA THR A 33 -16.16 5.42 -4.21
C THR A 33 -16.98 5.37 -5.49
N ASP A 34 -16.63 6.23 -6.45
CA ASP A 34 -17.19 6.22 -7.82
C ASP A 34 -16.17 5.70 -8.84
N CYS A 35 -15.09 5.07 -8.38
CA CYS A 35 -14.00 4.60 -9.24
C CYS A 35 -14.38 3.34 -10.03
N SER A 36 -13.70 3.16 -11.17
CA SER A 36 -13.80 1.96 -11.99
C SER A 36 -13.28 0.72 -11.26
N LYS A 37 -13.78 -0.46 -11.65
CA LYS A 37 -13.24 -1.72 -11.14
C LYS A 37 -11.90 -2.05 -11.79
N LEU A 38 -11.02 -2.69 -11.02
CA LEU A 38 -9.81 -3.32 -11.55
C LEU A 38 -10.22 -4.53 -12.41
N PRO A 39 -9.68 -4.70 -13.64
CA PRO A 39 -10.14 -5.73 -14.57
C PRO A 39 -9.78 -7.17 -14.17
N GLY A 40 -8.87 -7.35 -13.22
CA GLY A 40 -8.45 -8.65 -12.71
C GLY A 40 -7.40 -8.51 -11.62
N PRO A 41 -6.73 -9.61 -11.22
CA PRO A 41 -5.64 -9.55 -10.28
C PRO A 41 -4.57 -8.56 -10.75
N ALA A 42 -4.10 -7.72 -9.85
CA ALA A 42 -3.01 -6.80 -10.12
C ALA A 42 -1.73 -7.57 -10.47
N LYS A 43 -0.88 -6.97 -11.29
CA LYS A 43 0.43 -7.53 -11.67
C LYS A 43 1.59 -6.71 -11.13
N TYR A 44 1.29 -5.53 -10.60
CA TYR A 44 2.27 -4.61 -10.04
C TYR A 44 1.89 -4.23 -8.61
N VAL A 45 2.91 -4.04 -7.79
CA VAL A 45 2.80 -3.27 -6.55
C VAL A 45 3.67 -2.03 -6.71
N VAL A 46 3.06 -0.86 -6.62
CA VAL A 46 3.76 0.43 -6.70
C VAL A 46 3.87 1.00 -5.29
N ILE A 47 5.11 1.10 -4.77
CA ILE A 47 5.38 1.67 -3.46
C ILE A 47 5.51 3.18 -3.56
N ILE A 48 4.73 3.88 -2.74
CA ILE A 48 4.55 5.33 -2.76
C ILE A 48 4.77 5.86 -1.33
N HIS A 49 5.24 7.10 -1.19
CA HIS A 49 5.04 7.88 0.04
C HIS A 49 4.04 9.01 -0.23
N THR A 50 3.19 9.32 0.75
CA THR A 50 2.14 10.35 0.60
C THR A 50 2.70 11.77 0.55
N GLY A 51 3.87 12.00 1.16
CA GLY A 51 4.50 13.33 1.26
C GLY A 51 3.72 14.31 2.14
N GLY A 52 2.73 13.79 2.89
CA GLY A 52 1.80 14.56 3.70
C GLY A 52 2.17 14.55 5.18
N ARG A 53 1.14 14.71 6.02
CA ARG A 53 1.28 14.67 7.48
C ARG A 53 1.49 13.22 7.95
N ASN A 54 2.58 13.01 8.67
CA ASN A 54 2.88 11.77 9.38
C ASN A 54 1.81 11.45 10.44
N CYS A 55 1.61 10.17 10.73
CA CYS A 55 0.67 9.72 11.75
C CYS A 55 1.25 8.52 12.51
N ASN A 56 1.20 8.55 13.83
CA ASN A 56 1.76 7.49 14.69
C ASN A 56 0.70 6.76 15.52
N GLU A 57 -0.44 7.41 15.73
CA GLU A 57 -1.58 6.84 16.44
C GLU A 57 -2.73 6.57 15.46
N THR A 58 -3.52 5.53 15.72
CA THR A 58 -4.62 5.14 14.82
C THR A 58 -5.59 6.29 14.55
N GLU A 59 -5.96 7.08 15.57
CA GLU A 59 -6.87 8.21 15.36
C GLU A 59 -6.26 9.29 14.45
N GLU A 60 -4.96 9.58 14.62
CA GLU A 60 -4.22 10.51 13.74
C GLU A 60 -4.18 10.00 12.30
N CYS A 61 -3.92 8.71 12.10
CA CYS A 61 -3.87 8.11 10.77
C CYS A 61 -5.23 8.15 10.08
N GLN A 62 -6.31 7.87 10.81
CA GLN A 62 -7.67 8.01 10.28
C GLN A 62 -8.03 9.46 9.93
N ILE A 63 -7.59 10.45 10.71
CA ILE A 63 -7.74 11.87 10.38
C ILE A 63 -6.97 12.21 9.10
N ALA A 64 -5.71 11.75 8.99
CA ALA A 64 -4.88 11.98 7.82
C ALA A 64 -5.47 11.33 6.55
N LEU A 65 -6.04 10.12 6.65
CA LEU A 65 -6.74 9.44 5.56
C LEU A 65 -7.92 10.26 5.02
N ARG A 66 -8.79 10.76 5.91
CA ARG A 66 -9.90 11.63 5.51
C ARG A 66 -9.42 12.90 4.82
N TYR A 67 -8.35 13.51 5.33
CA TYR A 67 -7.76 14.70 4.70
C TYR A 67 -7.22 14.40 3.30
N ILE A 68 -6.49 13.29 3.13
CA ILE A 68 -5.95 12.86 1.83
C ILE A 68 -7.10 12.56 0.86
N GLN A 69 -8.14 11.84 1.29
CA GLN A 69 -9.32 11.55 0.46
C GLN A 69 -10.01 12.84 0.00
N SER A 70 -10.32 13.75 0.93
CA SER A 70 -10.93 15.05 0.60
C SER A 70 -10.05 15.85 -0.36
N TYR A 71 -8.74 15.86 -0.17
CA TYR A 71 -7.83 16.55 -1.09
C TYR A 71 -7.86 15.94 -2.50
N HIS A 72 -7.79 14.61 -2.61
CA HIS A 72 -7.84 13.91 -3.89
C HIS A 72 -9.17 14.14 -4.64
N ILE A 73 -10.31 14.06 -3.94
CA ILE A 73 -11.62 14.28 -4.54
C ILE A 73 -11.83 15.76 -4.88
N GLU A 74 -11.67 16.65 -3.91
CA GLU A 74 -12.09 18.05 -4.07
C GLU A 74 -11.09 18.88 -4.88
N LYS A 75 -9.79 18.64 -4.71
CA LYS A 75 -8.74 19.43 -5.37
C LYS A 75 -8.22 18.76 -6.63
N MET A 76 -7.93 17.45 -6.57
CA MET A 76 -7.38 16.72 -7.72
C MET A 76 -8.45 16.15 -8.66
N LYS A 77 -9.73 16.18 -8.26
CA LYS A 77 -10.87 15.69 -9.05
C LYS A 77 -10.77 14.20 -9.36
N PHE A 78 -10.17 13.44 -8.47
CA PHE A 78 -10.17 11.98 -8.54
C PHE A 78 -11.51 11.43 -8.07
N CYS A 79 -11.84 10.21 -8.49
CA CYS A 79 -13.05 9.51 -8.07
C CYS A 79 -13.03 9.11 -6.58
N ASP A 80 -11.84 9.06 -5.96
CA ASP A 80 -11.63 8.73 -4.55
C ASP A 80 -10.17 9.08 -4.13
N ILE A 81 -9.76 8.63 -2.94
CA ILE A 81 -8.36 8.52 -2.55
C ILE A 81 -7.56 7.73 -3.59
N ALA A 82 -6.44 8.27 -4.03
CA ALA A 82 -5.69 7.73 -5.17
C ALA A 82 -5.12 6.32 -4.96
N TYR A 83 -4.87 5.90 -3.72
CA TYR A 83 -4.13 4.69 -3.39
C TYR A 83 -5.07 3.52 -3.07
N ASN A 84 -4.67 2.29 -3.43
CA ASN A 84 -5.40 1.08 -3.05
C ASN A 84 -5.32 0.86 -1.53
N PHE A 85 -4.13 1.03 -0.97
CA PHE A 85 -3.89 0.91 0.46
C PHE A 85 -2.92 1.98 0.95
N LEU A 86 -3.06 2.33 2.22
CA LEU A 86 -2.14 3.21 2.92
C LEU A 86 -1.60 2.52 4.17
N VAL A 87 -0.39 2.87 4.60
CA VAL A 87 0.25 2.27 5.76
C VAL A 87 0.74 3.37 6.70
N GLY A 88 0.24 3.33 7.94
CA GLY A 88 0.61 4.27 9.01
C GLY A 88 1.74 3.74 9.88
N GLU A 89 2.39 4.64 10.63
CA GLU A 89 3.44 4.26 11.59
C GLU A 89 2.87 3.53 12.82
N ASP A 90 1.55 3.53 12.98
CA ASP A 90 0.84 2.69 13.96
C ASP A 90 0.84 1.19 13.58
N GLY A 91 1.47 0.83 12.47
CA GLY A 91 1.65 -0.55 12.01
C GLY A 91 0.38 -1.15 11.39
N LYS A 92 -0.54 -0.31 10.92
CA LYS A 92 -1.79 -0.74 10.29
C LYS A 92 -1.80 -0.46 8.79
N ALA A 93 -2.41 -1.38 8.05
CA ALA A 93 -2.82 -1.16 6.68
C ALA A 93 -4.26 -0.63 6.66
N TYR A 94 -4.48 0.44 5.91
CA TYR A 94 -5.76 1.10 5.76
C TYR A 94 -6.27 0.91 4.33
N GLU A 95 -7.52 0.48 4.21
CA GLU A 95 -8.18 0.34 2.92
C GLU A 95 -8.42 1.72 2.31
N GLY A 96 -7.76 1.99 1.18
CA GLY A 96 -8.06 3.10 0.28
C GLY A 96 -9.17 2.67 -0.66
N VAL A 97 -8.95 2.70 -1.98
CA VAL A 97 -9.94 2.14 -2.94
C VAL A 97 -10.06 0.61 -2.89
N GLY A 98 -9.14 -0.07 -2.19
CA GLY A 98 -9.16 -1.52 -1.98
C GLY A 98 -8.59 -2.33 -3.14
N TRP A 99 -8.82 -3.64 -3.14
CA TRP A 99 -8.25 -4.57 -4.12
C TRP A 99 -8.93 -4.54 -5.49
N ASP A 100 -10.26 -4.43 -5.51
CA ASP A 100 -11.08 -4.63 -6.72
C ASP A 100 -11.34 -3.34 -7.51
N THR A 101 -10.68 -2.25 -7.15
CA THR A 101 -10.95 -0.90 -7.67
C THR A 101 -9.68 -0.29 -8.27
N GLU A 102 -9.82 0.32 -9.44
CA GLU A 102 -8.76 1.08 -10.10
C GLU A 102 -8.47 2.35 -9.29
N GLY A 103 -7.21 2.53 -8.87
CA GLY A 103 -6.77 3.73 -8.17
C GLY A 103 -6.49 4.91 -9.11
N ALA A 104 -5.89 5.97 -8.56
CA ALA A 104 -5.42 7.13 -9.33
C ALA A 104 -3.96 7.50 -8.96
N HIS A 105 -3.19 6.52 -8.50
CA HIS A 105 -1.89 6.72 -7.87
C HIS A 105 -0.74 6.88 -8.87
N THR A 106 -0.77 6.20 -10.01
CA THR A 106 0.34 6.11 -10.97
C THR A 106 -0.17 5.94 -12.39
N TYR A 107 0.00 6.98 -13.20
CA TYR A 107 -0.41 6.98 -14.61
C TYR A 107 0.20 5.80 -15.38
N GLY A 108 -0.63 5.04 -16.10
CA GLY A 108 -0.22 3.85 -16.85
C GLY A 108 -0.09 2.56 -16.02
N TYR A 109 -0.35 2.63 -14.70
CA TYR A 109 -0.30 1.47 -13.80
C TYR A 109 -1.55 1.31 -12.94
N ASN A 110 -2.47 2.28 -12.93
CA ASN A 110 -3.69 2.25 -12.11
C ASN A 110 -4.59 1.03 -12.39
N ASP A 111 -4.67 0.60 -13.65
CA ASP A 111 -5.54 -0.48 -14.14
C ASP A 111 -4.90 -1.88 -14.04
N ILE A 112 -3.63 -1.95 -13.61
CA ILE A 112 -2.85 -3.19 -13.55
C ILE A 112 -2.05 -3.35 -12.24
N GLY A 113 -2.17 -2.41 -11.31
CA GLY A 113 -1.32 -2.35 -10.13
C GLY A 113 -2.07 -1.94 -8.86
N LEU A 114 -1.53 -2.38 -7.73
CA LEU A 114 -1.92 -1.89 -6.41
C LEU A 114 -0.93 -0.81 -5.97
N GLY A 115 -1.43 0.41 -5.75
CA GLY A 115 -0.68 1.48 -5.10
C GLY A 115 -0.72 1.35 -3.58
N ILE A 116 0.44 1.12 -2.95
CA ILE A 116 0.60 1.08 -1.49
C ILE A 116 1.38 2.32 -1.05
N ALA A 117 0.71 3.22 -0.33
CA ALA A 117 1.29 4.48 0.11
C ALA A 117 1.65 4.49 1.59
N PHE A 118 2.93 4.69 1.91
CA PHE A 118 3.40 4.94 3.26
C PHE A 118 3.10 6.38 3.66
N MET A 119 2.49 6.54 4.84
CA MET A 119 2.09 7.84 5.37
C MET A 119 3.22 8.59 6.06
N ASP A 120 4.39 7.96 6.22
CA ASP A 120 5.61 8.53 6.76
C ASP A 120 6.82 8.09 5.90
N ASN A 121 7.92 8.84 6.01
CA ASN A 121 9.20 8.49 5.42
C ASN A 121 10.38 9.02 6.28
N PRO A 122 11.31 8.15 6.72
CA PRO A 122 11.30 6.70 6.52
C PRO A 122 10.23 6.02 7.39
N PRO A 123 9.59 4.94 6.90
CA PRO A 123 8.64 4.20 7.72
C PRO A 123 9.35 3.34 8.77
N ASN A 124 8.67 3.08 9.89
CA ASN A 124 9.15 2.16 10.92
C ASN A 124 8.95 0.68 10.54
N ASP A 125 9.52 -0.20 11.36
CA ASP A 125 9.45 -1.64 11.18
C ASP A 125 8.02 -2.19 11.18
N ALA A 126 7.11 -1.61 11.97
CA ALA A 126 5.71 -2.05 12.05
C ALA A 126 4.96 -1.71 10.76
N ALA A 127 5.17 -0.51 10.21
CA ALA A 127 4.64 -0.12 8.90
C ALA A 127 5.19 -1.02 7.79
N LEU A 128 6.50 -1.28 7.77
CA LEU A 128 7.11 -2.19 6.79
C LEU A 128 6.55 -3.61 6.89
N LYS A 129 6.34 -4.11 8.10
CA LYS A 129 5.73 -5.42 8.35
C LYS A 129 4.27 -5.46 7.86
N ALA A 130 3.48 -4.44 8.16
CA ALA A 130 2.10 -4.34 7.71
C ALA A 130 1.98 -4.33 6.18
N ALA A 131 2.86 -3.61 5.49
CA ALA A 131 2.91 -3.60 4.03
C ALA A 131 3.31 -4.98 3.45
N GLN A 132 4.28 -5.66 4.05
CA GLN A 132 4.67 -7.01 3.63
C GLN A 132 3.52 -8.01 3.80
N ASP A 133 2.88 -8.01 4.95
CA ASP A 133 1.75 -8.91 5.25
C ASP A 133 0.55 -8.60 4.34
N LEU A 134 0.33 -7.33 4.01
CA LEU A 134 -0.71 -6.91 3.06
C LEU A 134 -0.42 -7.44 1.64
N ILE A 135 0.82 -7.34 1.17
CA ILE A 135 1.21 -7.84 -0.15
C ILE A 135 1.03 -9.36 -0.20
N GLN A 136 1.50 -10.09 0.81
CA GLN A 136 1.32 -11.55 0.88
C GLN A 136 -0.16 -11.94 0.91
N CYS A 137 -0.97 -11.27 1.73
CA CYS A 137 -2.41 -11.47 1.78
C CYS A 137 -3.08 -11.23 0.42
N SER A 138 -2.60 -10.24 -0.34
CA SER A 138 -3.13 -9.93 -1.67
C SER A 138 -2.87 -11.07 -2.65
N VAL A 139 -1.70 -11.72 -2.56
CA VAL A 139 -1.39 -12.93 -3.34
C VAL A 139 -2.26 -14.10 -2.90
N ASP A 140 -2.34 -14.36 -1.59
CA ASP A 140 -3.07 -15.51 -1.03
C ASP A 140 -4.56 -15.45 -1.34
N LYS A 141 -5.14 -14.24 -1.41
CA LYS A 141 -6.54 -14.00 -1.78
C LYS A 141 -6.78 -13.94 -3.30
N GLY A 142 -5.72 -13.98 -4.11
CA GLY A 142 -5.81 -13.92 -5.58
C GLY A 142 -6.09 -12.53 -6.15
N TYR A 143 -5.89 -11.47 -5.37
CA TYR A 143 -5.98 -10.07 -5.82
C TYR A 143 -4.68 -9.56 -6.45
N LEU A 144 -3.57 -10.23 -6.19
CA LEU A 144 -2.26 -9.95 -6.75
C LEU A 144 -1.70 -11.23 -7.39
N ASP A 145 -1.18 -11.11 -8.60
CA ASP A 145 -0.52 -12.21 -9.30
C ASP A 145 0.67 -12.73 -8.47
N PRO A 146 0.85 -14.05 -8.28
CA PRO A 146 2.00 -14.60 -7.56
C PRO A 146 3.35 -14.20 -8.16
N ASP A 147 3.42 -13.92 -9.47
CA ASP A 147 4.61 -13.46 -10.19
C ASP A 147 4.63 -11.92 -10.36
N TYR A 148 3.96 -11.18 -9.46
CA TYR A 148 3.90 -9.72 -9.52
C TYR A 148 5.28 -9.04 -9.55
N LEU A 149 5.30 -7.80 -10.03
CA LEU A 149 6.47 -6.93 -9.99
C LEU A 149 6.31 -5.85 -8.91
N LEU A 150 7.31 -5.72 -8.04
CA LEU A 150 7.40 -4.65 -7.05
C LEU A 150 8.27 -3.52 -7.62
N VAL A 151 7.74 -2.30 -7.63
CA VAL A 151 8.45 -1.11 -8.12
C VAL A 151 8.28 0.06 -7.16
N GLY A 152 9.26 0.95 -7.10
CA GLY A 152 9.07 2.27 -6.51
C GLY A 152 8.31 3.19 -7.47
N HIS A 153 7.57 4.15 -6.94
CA HIS A 153 6.86 5.13 -7.76
C HIS A 153 7.79 5.86 -8.76
N SER A 154 9.04 6.15 -8.38
CA SER A 154 10.07 6.77 -9.21
C SER A 154 10.61 5.87 -10.33
N ASP A 155 10.41 4.55 -10.28
CA ASP A 155 10.84 3.64 -11.35
C ASP A 155 9.96 3.80 -12.61
N VAL A 156 8.71 4.24 -12.41
CA VAL A 156 7.67 4.18 -13.45
C VAL A 156 7.14 5.54 -13.88
N VAL A 157 7.33 6.58 -13.06
CA VAL A 157 6.98 7.97 -13.41
C VAL A 157 8.01 8.96 -12.83
N ASN A 158 8.04 10.17 -13.37
CA ASN A 158 8.97 11.22 -12.94
C ASN A 158 8.52 11.87 -11.62
N THR A 159 8.91 11.27 -10.49
CA THR A 159 8.60 11.72 -9.14
C THR A 159 9.74 11.39 -8.17
N LEU A 160 9.79 12.08 -7.03
CA LEU A 160 10.70 11.75 -5.93
C LEU A 160 10.17 10.63 -5.03
N SER A 161 8.91 10.23 -5.20
CA SER A 161 8.30 9.14 -4.44
C SER A 161 8.89 7.78 -4.83
N PRO A 162 9.14 6.83 -3.91
CA PRO A 162 8.75 6.77 -2.49
C PRO A 162 9.75 7.43 -1.51
N ALA A 163 10.60 8.34 -1.99
CA ALA A 163 11.75 8.91 -1.27
C ALA A 163 12.89 7.90 -1.05
N GLN A 164 14.12 8.41 -0.94
CA GLN A 164 15.34 7.60 -1.03
C GLN A 164 15.42 6.50 0.04
N ALA A 165 15.08 6.81 1.30
CA ALA A 165 15.20 5.88 2.40
C ALA A 165 14.29 4.65 2.24
N LEU A 166 13.02 4.87 1.90
CA LEU A 166 12.08 3.79 1.60
C LEU A 166 12.46 3.06 0.31
N TYR A 167 12.93 3.79 -0.71
CA TYR A 167 13.39 3.20 -1.97
C TYR A 167 14.55 2.21 -1.77
N ASP A 168 15.53 2.56 -0.93
CA ASP A 168 16.66 1.69 -0.59
C ASP A 168 16.21 0.43 0.17
N GLN A 169 15.14 0.51 0.96
CA GLN A 169 14.56 -0.65 1.62
C GLN A 169 13.84 -1.59 0.65
N ILE A 170 13.02 -1.07 -0.29
CA ILE A 170 12.25 -1.92 -1.21
C ILE A 170 13.12 -2.58 -2.27
N LYS A 171 14.27 -2.00 -2.64
CA LYS A 171 15.27 -2.63 -3.53
C LYS A 171 15.76 -3.99 -3.03
N THR A 172 15.67 -4.22 -1.73
CA THR A 172 16.11 -5.47 -1.09
C THR A 172 14.96 -6.49 -0.98
N CYS A 173 13.77 -6.17 -1.49
CA CYS A 173 12.63 -7.08 -1.45
C CYS A 173 12.61 -8.09 -2.60
N PRO A 174 12.05 -9.29 -2.38
CA PRO A 174 11.62 -10.16 -3.47
C PRO A 174 10.69 -9.41 -4.43
N HIS A 175 10.63 -9.88 -5.68
CA HIS A 175 9.83 -9.27 -6.76
C HIS A 175 10.24 -7.84 -7.16
N PHE A 176 11.22 -7.21 -6.49
CA PHE A 176 11.69 -5.89 -6.88
C PHE A 176 12.26 -5.93 -8.30
N LYS A 177 11.74 -5.05 -9.15
CA LYS A 177 12.16 -4.89 -10.53
C LYS A 177 12.50 -3.43 -10.82
N HIS A 178 13.65 -3.24 -11.45
CA HIS A 178 14.10 -1.98 -12.03
C HIS A 178 14.15 -2.14 -13.55
#